data_AF-A0A2E3M8K6-F1
#
_entry.id   AF-A0A2E3M8K6-F1
#
_cell.length_a   1.000
_cell.length_b   1.000
_cell.length_c   1.000
_cell.angle_alpha   90.00
_cell.angle_beta   90.00
_cell.angle_gamma   90.00
#
_symmetry.space_group_name_H-M   'P 1'
#
loop_
_entity.id
_entity.type
_entity.pdbx_description
1 polymer ?
#
loop_
_entity_poly.entity_id
_entity_poly.type
_entity_poly.pdbx_seq_one_letter_code
_entity_poly.pdbx_strand_id
1 'polypeptide(L)'
;MKHFYFLLFTFFTFNLTHGQGLEDFTNSNATSSYSDSAFEGNNGITWSYIASRKGDDGTNEQGIELPALLLRGASYESKITSSAIPGGISNFSVNLYKGYTGGGDRQVELFINGVSKGTSTPFDDFSEYTFSVDNINISGNIVIEIVNTTPKQIIIDNISWTGFSTSCSVIFGQAQYSCEGNSIGDSNDFVTVSVPYTGLDAGITALTTTSGGSIGGDNPATTPDGTIVISGVSEGSGWDLVLNGGDCDGISTSGTTEVDFCDPIPNTCYDLSNGDESFELVAVATNSDSDVWANNSGTYTMNGYCGSGCSEISDTWLVFGPLDTTQTNDLTLAFNTAEQYGVTDLVVAYTEQYGGCPDLSQ
;
A
#
# COMPACT_ATOMS: atom_id res chain seq x y z
N MET A 1 -25.42 -29.12 -36.15
CA MET A 1 -23.98 -28.97 -35.86
C MET A 1 -23.86 -28.60 -34.39
N LYS A 2 -23.21 -29.44 -33.58
CA LYS A 2 -23.05 -29.19 -32.13
C LYS A 2 -21.76 -28.39 -31.95
N HIS A 3 -21.86 -27.16 -31.44
CA HIS A 3 -20.71 -26.32 -31.15
C HIS A 3 -20.08 -26.75 -29.82
N PHE A 4 -18.87 -27.30 -29.89
CA PHE A 4 -18.01 -27.53 -28.74
C PHE A 4 -17.28 -26.22 -28.45
N TYR A 5 -17.57 -25.60 -27.30
CA TYR A 5 -16.78 -24.49 -26.78
C TYR A 5 -15.61 -25.08 -25.97
N PHE A 6 -14.40 -24.85 -26.45
CA PHE A 6 -13.16 -25.23 -25.76
C PHE A 6 -12.81 -24.12 -24.76
N LEU A 7 -12.99 -24.39 -23.46
CA LEU A 7 -12.59 -23.48 -22.40
C LEU A 7 -11.07 -23.62 -22.20
N LEU A 8 -10.30 -22.65 -22.68
CA LEU A 8 -8.86 -22.60 -22.47
C LEU A 8 -8.58 -22.17 -21.03
N PHE A 9 -8.24 -23.12 -20.16
CA PHE A 9 -7.74 -22.84 -18.81
C PHE A 9 -6.28 -22.39 -18.91
N THR A 10 -6.06 -21.08 -18.93
CA THR A 10 -4.71 -20.51 -18.81
C THR A 10 -4.26 -20.68 -17.36
N PHE A 11 -3.43 -21.68 -17.09
CA PHE A 11 -2.72 -21.81 -15.82
C PHE A 11 -1.72 -20.66 -15.69
N PHE A 12 -2.12 -19.58 -15.03
CA PHE A 12 -1.20 -18.54 -14.60
C PHE A 12 -0.52 -19.03 -13.32
N THR A 13 0.61 -19.72 -13.46
CA THR A 13 1.45 -20.06 -12.31
C THR A 13 2.15 -18.77 -11.86
N PHE A 14 1.55 -18.06 -10.91
CA PHE A 14 2.30 -17.09 -10.10
C PHE A 14 3.23 -17.91 -9.20
N ASN A 15 4.51 -17.99 -9.57
CA ASN A 15 5.55 -18.40 -8.63
C ASN A 15 5.76 -17.23 -7.65
N LEU A 16 5.03 -17.28 -6.54
CA LEU A 16 5.29 -16.48 -5.36
C LEU A 16 6.50 -17.06 -4.61
N THR A 17 7.31 -16.16 -4.04
CA THR A 17 8.49 -16.31 -3.16
C THR A 17 9.87 -16.14 -3.81
N HIS A 18 10.18 -14.94 -4.31
CA HIS A 18 11.56 -14.52 -4.63
C HIS A 18 12.33 -14.08 -3.36
N GLY A 19 12.19 -14.86 -2.29
CA GLY A 19 12.80 -14.59 -0.99
C GLY A 19 14.24 -15.10 -0.88
N GLN A 20 14.91 -15.42 -1.99
CA GLN A 20 16.31 -15.88 -2.06
C GLN A 20 16.75 -15.99 -3.52
N GLY A 21 18.06 -15.89 -3.77
CA GLY A 21 18.62 -16.09 -5.11
C GLY A 21 20.09 -16.48 -5.11
N LEU A 22 20.52 -16.95 -6.27
CA LEU A 22 21.87 -17.38 -6.58
C LEU A 22 22.20 -16.85 -7.98
N GLU A 23 23.43 -16.43 -8.20
CA GLU A 23 24.06 -16.21 -9.50
C GLU A 23 25.36 -17.03 -9.52
N ASP A 24 25.36 -18.09 -10.31
CA ASP A 24 26.44 -19.08 -10.45
C ASP A 24 27.27 -18.88 -11.72
N PHE A 25 27.03 -17.79 -12.47
CA PHE A 25 27.69 -17.44 -13.71
C PHE A 25 27.55 -18.45 -14.86
N THR A 26 26.72 -19.49 -14.74
CA THR A 26 26.50 -20.51 -15.79
C THR A 26 26.06 -19.88 -17.11
N ASN A 27 25.31 -18.78 -17.04
CA ASN A 27 24.82 -18.03 -18.21
C ASN A 27 25.73 -16.86 -18.64
N SER A 28 26.87 -16.67 -17.98
CA SER A 28 27.79 -15.57 -18.28
C SER A 28 28.29 -15.63 -19.72
N ASN A 29 28.25 -14.49 -20.41
CA ASN A 29 28.75 -14.34 -21.77
C ASN A 29 30.17 -13.74 -21.83
N ALA A 30 30.84 -13.60 -20.69
CA ALA A 30 32.16 -12.99 -20.62
C ALA A 30 33.20 -13.81 -21.43
N THR A 31 34.09 -13.10 -22.13
CA THR A 31 35.13 -13.73 -22.96
C THR A 31 36.50 -13.62 -22.28
N SER A 32 37.58 -14.05 -22.94
CA SER A 32 38.95 -13.85 -22.43
C SER A 32 39.45 -12.41 -22.51
N SER A 33 38.71 -11.51 -23.14
CA SER A 33 39.05 -10.09 -23.21
C SER A 33 38.28 -9.31 -22.15
N TYR A 34 38.90 -8.28 -21.58
CA TYR A 34 38.17 -7.33 -20.73
C TYR A 34 37.18 -6.55 -21.58
N SER A 35 35.91 -6.57 -21.19
CA SER A 35 34.83 -5.86 -21.86
C SER A 35 33.76 -5.45 -20.86
N ASP A 36 32.83 -4.63 -21.36
CA ASP A 36 31.59 -4.31 -20.68
C ASP A 36 30.48 -5.05 -21.40
N SER A 37 29.59 -5.70 -20.66
CA SER A 37 28.44 -6.38 -21.23
C SER A 37 27.38 -6.67 -20.16
N ALA A 38 26.32 -7.34 -20.59
CA ALA A 38 25.31 -7.87 -19.70
C ALA A 38 24.88 -9.27 -20.16
N PHE A 39 24.39 -10.07 -19.22
CA PHE A 39 23.79 -11.38 -19.49
C PHE A 39 22.59 -11.61 -18.57
N GLU A 40 21.66 -12.45 -18.99
CA GLU A 40 20.57 -12.92 -18.14
C GLU A 40 21.08 -14.09 -17.30
N GLY A 41 21.21 -13.85 -16.00
CA GLY A 41 21.65 -14.80 -15.00
C GLY A 41 20.55 -15.78 -14.58
N ASN A 42 20.72 -16.39 -13.40
CA ASN A 42 19.67 -17.23 -12.85
C ASN A 42 18.42 -16.38 -12.52
N ASN A 43 17.24 -17.02 -12.51
CA ASN A 43 15.95 -16.41 -12.18
C ASN A 43 15.55 -15.19 -13.05
N GLY A 44 16.10 -15.07 -14.26
CA GLY A 44 15.79 -13.96 -15.18
C GLY A 44 16.38 -12.61 -14.74
N ILE A 45 17.31 -12.60 -13.78
CA ILE A 45 17.97 -11.37 -13.32
C ILE A 45 19.06 -11.01 -14.32
N THR A 46 19.02 -9.81 -14.87
CA THR A 46 20.10 -9.34 -15.76
C THR A 46 21.26 -8.84 -14.93
N TRP A 47 22.46 -9.33 -15.19
CA TRP A 47 23.70 -8.81 -14.58
C TRP A 47 24.52 -8.06 -15.62
N SER A 48 24.90 -6.83 -15.30
CA SER A 48 25.80 -6.00 -16.11
C SER A 48 27.17 -5.93 -15.47
N TYR A 49 28.23 -6.10 -16.23
CA TYR A 49 29.60 -5.99 -15.76
C TYR A 49 30.40 -4.95 -16.53
N ILE A 50 31.37 -4.33 -15.85
CA ILE A 50 32.30 -3.35 -16.40
C ILE A 50 33.73 -3.87 -16.26
N ALA A 51 34.54 -3.66 -17.30
CA ALA A 51 35.96 -3.99 -17.35
C ALA A 51 36.26 -5.39 -16.79
N SER A 52 35.48 -6.39 -17.22
CA SER A 52 35.54 -7.75 -16.69
C SER A 52 35.71 -8.77 -17.81
N ARG A 53 36.12 -9.98 -17.46
CA ARG A 53 36.33 -11.10 -18.39
C ARG A 53 35.92 -12.39 -17.71
N LYS A 54 35.87 -13.49 -18.47
CA LYS A 54 35.64 -14.82 -17.88
C LYS A 54 36.69 -15.10 -16.80
N GLY A 55 36.24 -15.70 -15.71
CA GLY A 55 37.11 -16.32 -14.73
C GLY A 55 38.05 -17.28 -15.44
N ASP A 56 39.34 -17.08 -15.26
CA ASP A 56 40.35 -18.03 -15.66
C ASP A 56 41.42 -18.09 -14.58
N ASP A 57 41.71 -19.32 -14.14
CA ASP A 57 42.71 -19.56 -13.09
C ASP A 57 44.14 -19.40 -13.61
N GLY A 58 44.34 -19.41 -14.94
CA GLY A 58 45.65 -19.33 -15.61
C GLY A 58 46.64 -20.44 -15.23
N THR A 59 46.24 -21.32 -14.31
CA THR A 59 46.98 -22.40 -13.67
C THR A 59 45.96 -23.42 -13.20
N ASN A 60 46.06 -24.68 -13.66
CA ASN A 60 45.12 -25.78 -13.37
C ASN A 60 45.05 -26.22 -11.88
N GLU A 61 45.36 -25.35 -10.92
CA GLU A 61 45.61 -25.72 -9.51
C GLU A 61 44.68 -25.01 -8.50
N GLN A 62 43.71 -24.20 -8.95
CA GLN A 62 43.05 -23.21 -8.06
C GLN A 62 41.69 -23.60 -7.48
N GLY A 63 41.14 -24.79 -7.75
CA GLY A 63 39.88 -25.23 -7.13
C GLY A 63 38.64 -24.38 -7.47
N ILE A 64 38.76 -23.39 -8.37
CA ILE A 64 37.68 -22.53 -8.84
C ILE A 64 36.73 -23.37 -9.69
N GLU A 65 35.44 -23.34 -9.37
CA GLU A 65 34.40 -23.85 -10.27
C GLU A 65 34.15 -22.80 -11.37
N LEU A 66 34.17 -23.24 -12.63
CA LEU A 66 33.93 -22.38 -13.78
C LEU A 66 32.58 -22.75 -14.41
N PRO A 67 31.84 -21.78 -14.98
CA PRO A 67 32.23 -20.37 -15.21
C PRO A 67 32.18 -19.48 -13.96
N ALA A 68 33.01 -18.43 -13.94
CA ALA A 68 33.05 -17.38 -12.93
C ALA A 68 33.34 -16.02 -13.62
N LEU A 69 33.34 -14.91 -12.87
CA LEU A 69 33.66 -13.58 -13.43
C LEU A 69 34.94 -13.01 -12.81
N LEU A 70 35.88 -12.58 -13.65
CA LEU A 70 37.09 -11.87 -13.22
C LEU A 70 36.91 -10.36 -13.41
N LEU A 71 36.99 -9.63 -12.31
CA LEU A 71 37.01 -8.17 -12.28
C LEU A 71 38.46 -7.68 -12.45
N ARG A 72 38.66 -6.66 -13.30
CA ARG A 72 39.97 -5.98 -13.45
C ARG A 72 40.32 -5.20 -12.17
N GLY A 73 41.45 -4.49 -12.14
CA GLY A 73 41.79 -3.63 -11.02
C GLY A 73 40.90 -2.37 -10.93
N ALA A 74 40.79 -1.81 -9.73
CA ALA A 74 39.93 -0.68 -9.36
C ALA A 74 40.10 0.58 -10.23
N SER A 75 41.27 0.84 -10.80
CA SER A 75 41.50 1.99 -11.70
C SER A 75 40.69 1.91 -13.01
N TYR A 76 40.04 0.78 -13.28
CA TYR A 76 39.17 0.55 -14.42
C TYR A 76 37.69 0.51 -14.03
N GLU A 77 37.36 0.82 -12.77
CA GLU A 77 35.98 0.84 -12.23
C GLU A 77 35.25 -0.50 -12.42
N SER A 78 36.00 -1.61 -12.40
CA SER A 78 35.44 -2.93 -12.66
C SER A 78 34.48 -3.38 -11.57
N LYS A 79 33.29 -3.82 -11.99
CA LYS A 79 32.19 -4.18 -11.13
C LYS A 79 31.20 -5.09 -11.83
N ILE A 80 30.30 -5.67 -11.05
CA ILE A 80 29.07 -6.30 -11.54
C ILE A 80 27.87 -5.71 -10.80
N THR A 81 26.77 -5.50 -11.51
CA THR A 81 25.54 -4.90 -11.01
C THR A 81 24.32 -5.68 -11.50
N SER A 82 23.39 -6.02 -10.61
CA SER A 82 22.13 -6.66 -10.99
C SER A 82 21.12 -5.66 -11.56
N SER A 83 20.14 -6.14 -12.32
CA SER A 83 18.86 -5.44 -12.51
C SER A 83 18.11 -5.35 -11.18
N ALA A 84 16.97 -4.66 -11.15
CA ALA A 84 16.13 -4.63 -9.96
C ALA A 84 15.64 -6.05 -9.60
N ILE A 85 15.91 -6.47 -8.37
CA ILE A 85 15.50 -7.75 -7.77
C ILE A 85 14.33 -7.45 -6.83
N PRO A 86 13.13 -8.00 -7.06
CA PRO A 86 12.01 -7.85 -6.14
C PRO A 86 12.17 -8.73 -4.90
N GLY A 87 11.51 -8.36 -3.80
CA GLY A 87 11.48 -9.19 -2.58
C GLY A 87 12.59 -8.89 -1.56
N GLY A 88 13.38 -7.83 -1.77
CA GLY A 88 14.36 -7.33 -0.82
C GLY A 88 15.58 -8.23 -0.63
N ILE A 89 16.36 -7.94 0.39
CA ILE A 89 17.54 -8.70 0.81
C ILE A 89 17.68 -8.71 2.34
N SER A 90 18.04 -9.86 2.90
CA SER A 90 18.40 -10.01 4.31
C SER A 90 19.89 -10.31 4.48
N ASN A 91 20.42 -11.34 3.81
CA ASN A 91 21.84 -11.70 3.87
C ASN A 91 22.43 -11.82 2.47
N PHE A 92 23.73 -11.55 2.34
CA PHE A 92 24.51 -11.65 1.11
C PHE A 92 25.73 -12.54 1.31
N SER A 93 26.13 -13.28 0.28
CA SER A 93 27.41 -13.99 0.23
C SER A 93 27.96 -14.09 -1.20
N VAL A 94 29.29 -14.09 -1.34
CA VAL A 94 29.99 -14.33 -2.61
C VAL A 94 31.32 -15.04 -2.36
N ASN A 95 31.73 -15.92 -3.27
CA ASN A 95 33.03 -16.57 -3.25
C ASN A 95 34.05 -15.72 -4.02
N LEU A 96 35.24 -15.59 -3.45
CA LEU A 96 36.32 -14.75 -3.94
C LEU A 96 37.57 -15.60 -4.14
N TYR A 97 38.23 -15.38 -5.28
CA TYR A 97 39.49 -16.03 -5.60
C TYR A 97 40.49 -15.04 -6.20
N LYS A 98 41.76 -15.41 -6.10
CA LYS A 98 42.84 -14.60 -6.63
C LYS A 98 42.89 -14.69 -8.15
N GLY A 99 42.76 -13.54 -8.82
CA GLY A 99 43.03 -13.43 -10.25
C GLY A 99 44.54 -13.34 -10.51
N TYR A 100 45.07 -14.28 -11.29
CA TYR A 100 46.49 -14.39 -11.67
C TYR A 100 47.50 -14.54 -10.52
N THR A 101 48.76 -14.81 -10.87
CA THR A 101 49.85 -15.12 -9.92
C THR A 101 50.58 -13.90 -9.34
N GLY A 102 50.33 -12.69 -9.86
CA GLY A 102 50.99 -11.47 -9.39
C GLY A 102 50.61 -11.12 -7.94
N GLY A 103 51.59 -10.75 -7.11
CA GLY A 103 51.35 -10.38 -5.71
C GLY A 103 50.62 -9.04 -5.52
N GLY A 104 50.02 -8.86 -4.34
CA GLY A 104 49.23 -7.70 -3.87
C GLY A 104 47.82 -8.09 -3.39
N ASP A 105 47.19 -7.28 -2.55
CA ASP A 105 45.89 -7.66 -2.00
C ASP A 105 44.75 -7.60 -3.03
N ARG A 106 43.76 -8.48 -2.86
CA ARG A 106 42.45 -8.49 -3.52
C ARG A 106 41.37 -8.19 -2.49
N GLN A 107 40.44 -7.31 -2.84
CA GLN A 107 39.31 -6.94 -1.99
C GLN A 107 38.16 -6.44 -2.85
N VAL A 108 36.93 -6.74 -2.42
CA VAL A 108 35.70 -6.18 -3.01
C VAL A 108 34.90 -5.42 -1.96
N GLU A 109 33.99 -4.57 -2.43
CA GLU A 109 32.98 -3.88 -1.64
C GLU A 109 31.58 -4.20 -2.17
N LEU A 110 30.64 -4.44 -1.26
CA LEU A 110 29.22 -4.65 -1.57
C LEU A 110 28.45 -3.34 -1.44
N PHE A 111 27.61 -3.06 -2.44
CA PHE A 111 26.61 -2.00 -2.40
C PHE A 111 25.22 -2.59 -2.63
N ILE A 112 24.25 -2.14 -1.82
CA ILE A 112 22.83 -2.41 -2.04
C ILE A 112 22.12 -1.07 -2.26
N ASN A 113 21.46 -0.91 -3.41
CA ASN A 113 20.84 0.36 -3.82
C ASN A 113 21.82 1.55 -3.77
N GLY A 114 23.09 1.32 -4.10
CA GLY A 114 24.16 2.33 -4.08
C GLY A 114 24.70 2.68 -2.68
N VAL A 115 24.23 2.02 -1.62
CA VAL A 115 24.72 2.21 -0.25
C VAL A 115 25.71 1.09 0.10
N SER A 116 26.91 1.47 0.52
CA SER A 116 27.94 0.50 0.96
C SER A 116 27.46 -0.34 2.14
N LYS A 117 27.74 -1.64 2.07
CA LYS A 117 27.45 -2.63 3.12
C LYS A 117 28.71 -3.25 3.72
N GLY A 118 29.89 -2.85 3.24
CA GLY A 118 31.18 -3.28 3.76
C GLY A 118 32.12 -3.87 2.70
N THR A 119 33.38 -4.07 3.11
CA THR A 119 34.45 -4.63 2.28
C THR A 119 34.83 -6.04 2.75
N SER A 120 35.27 -6.89 1.82
CA SER A 120 35.83 -8.19 2.15
C SER A 120 37.15 -8.06 2.92
N THR A 121 37.63 -9.12 3.56
CA THR A 121 39.01 -9.14 4.09
C THR A 121 39.99 -9.16 2.90
N PRO A 122 41.06 -8.33 2.89
CA PRO A 122 42.08 -8.39 1.85
C PRO A 122 42.85 -9.73 1.85
N PHE A 123 43.16 -10.27 0.67
CA PHE A 123 43.94 -11.51 0.55
C PHE A 123 44.89 -11.52 -0.67
N ASP A 124 45.99 -12.28 -0.58
CA ASP A 124 46.99 -12.46 -1.65
C ASP A 124 47.51 -13.92 -1.75
N ASP A 125 46.68 -14.88 -1.39
CA ASP A 125 46.96 -16.31 -1.58
C ASP A 125 45.93 -16.96 -2.52
N PHE A 126 46.04 -18.28 -2.67
CA PHE A 126 45.30 -19.08 -3.64
C PHE A 126 44.15 -19.87 -3.00
N SER A 127 43.77 -19.53 -1.77
CA SER A 127 42.62 -20.12 -1.10
C SER A 127 41.32 -19.50 -1.61
N GLU A 128 40.23 -20.24 -1.47
CA GLU A 128 38.88 -19.69 -1.59
C GLU A 128 38.55 -18.85 -0.36
N TYR A 129 37.96 -17.67 -0.59
CA TYR A 129 37.45 -16.80 0.46
C TYR A 129 35.95 -16.58 0.27
N THR A 130 35.19 -16.58 1.36
CA THR A 130 33.78 -16.17 1.34
C THR A 130 33.66 -14.78 1.94
N PHE A 131 33.01 -13.87 1.22
CA PHE A 131 32.59 -12.58 1.75
C PHE A 131 31.09 -12.58 1.98
N SER A 132 30.68 -12.45 3.23
CA SER A 132 29.27 -12.42 3.63
C SER A 132 28.95 -11.15 4.41
N VAL A 133 27.72 -10.66 4.23
CA VAL A 133 27.15 -9.56 5.01
C VAL A 133 25.76 -9.98 5.46
N ASP A 134 25.59 -10.11 6.77
CA ASP A 134 24.33 -10.49 7.40
C ASP A 134 23.55 -9.25 7.86
N ASN A 135 22.24 -9.43 8.09
CA ASN A 135 21.34 -8.41 8.64
C ASN A 135 21.30 -7.11 7.81
N ILE A 136 21.34 -7.21 6.48
CA ILE A 136 21.13 -6.07 5.58
C ILE A 136 19.70 -5.56 5.68
N ASN A 137 18.73 -6.50 5.73
CA ASN A 137 17.30 -6.28 6.00
C ASN A 137 16.67 -5.09 5.25
N ILE A 138 16.83 -5.05 3.93
CA ILE A 138 16.21 -4.05 3.05
C ILE A 138 15.02 -4.68 2.34
N SER A 139 13.82 -4.12 2.54
CA SER A 139 12.60 -4.52 1.84
C SER A 139 12.48 -3.90 0.43
N GLY A 140 11.49 -4.36 -0.34
CA GLY A 140 11.20 -3.79 -1.67
C GLY A 140 12.20 -4.22 -2.75
N ASN A 141 12.27 -3.44 -3.83
CA ASN A 141 13.20 -3.75 -4.93
C ASN A 141 14.63 -3.35 -4.55
N ILE A 142 15.58 -4.23 -4.82
CA ILE A 142 17.00 -4.02 -4.54
C ILE A 142 17.87 -4.19 -5.78
N VAL A 143 19.01 -3.50 -5.81
CA VAL A 143 20.09 -3.69 -6.77
C VAL A 143 21.34 -4.06 -6.00
N ILE A 144 21.95 -5.19 -6.38
CA ILE A 144 23.22 -5.67 -5.84
C ILE A 144 24.34 -5.17 -6.74
N GLU A 145 25.38 -4.57 -6.17
CA GLU A 145 26.59 -4.20 -6.88
C GLU A 145 27.83 -4.64 -6.08
N ILE A 146 28.80 -5.24 -6.78
CA ILE A 146 30.09 -5.66 -6.21
C ILE A 146 31.20 -4.97 -7.00
N VAL A 147 32.07 -4.25 -6.29
CA VAL A 147 33.15 -3.44 -6.89
C VAL A 147 34.49 -3.97 -6.43
N ASN A 148 35.47 -4.11 -7.32
CA ASN A 148 36.86 -4.35 -6.92
C ASN A 148 37.50 -3.05 -6.43
N THR A 149 38.04 -3.06 -5.21
CA THR A 149 38.64 -1.87 -4.57
C THR A 149 40.17 -1.84 -4.64
N THR A 150 40.78 -2.85 -5.27
CA THR A 150 42.25 -3.01 -5.34
C THR A 150 42.79 -2.93 -6.77
N PRO A 151 44.07 -2.62 -6.98
CA PRO A 151 44.69 -2.66 -8.32
C PRO A 151 44.79 -4.07 -8.93
N LYS A 152 44.52 -5.12 -8.16
CA LYS A 152 44.74 -6.53 -8.54
C LYS A 152 43.43 -7.18 -8.95
N GLN A 153 43.53 -8.12 -9.88
CA GLN A 153 42.37 -8.86 -10.38
C GLN A 153 41.84 -9.80 -9.32
N ILE A 154 40.52 -9.86 -9.23
CA ILE A 154 39.78 -10.73 -8.32
C ILE A 154 38.72 -11.46 -9.13
N ILE A 155 38.57 -12.75 -8.85
CA ILE A 155 37.52 -13.58 -9.41
C ILE A 155 36.41 -13.65 -8.38
N ILE A 156 35.18 -13.44 -8.82
CA ILE A 156 33.96 -13.62 -8.04
C ILE A 156 33.17 -14.78 -8.62
N ASP A 157 32.54 -15.55 -7.73
CA ASP A 157 31.67 -16.67 -8.10
C ASP A 157 30.57 -16.86 -7.03
N ASN A 158 29.50 -17.57 -7.39
CA ASN A 158 28.40 -17.96 -6.49
C ASN A 158 27.87 -16.79 -5.64
N ILE A 159 27.41 -15.72 -6.29
CA ILE A 159 26.72 -14.63 -5.58
C ILE A 159 25.40 -15.19 -5.07
N SER A 160 25.15 -15.15 -3.77
CA SER A 160 23.90 -15.62 -3.17
C SER A 160 23.34 -14.59 -2.21
N TRP A 161 22.01 -14.58 -2.12
CA TRP A 161 21.31 -13.75 -1.16
C TRP A 161 20.06 -14.44 -0.63
N THR A 162 19.68 -14.12 0.58
CA THR A 162 18.32 -14.33 1.06
C THR A 162 17.54 -13.05 0.82
N GLY A 163 16.33 -13.20 0.34
CA GLY A 163 15.36 -12.11 0.24
C GLY A 163 14.95 -11.62 1.61
N PHE A 164 14.29 -10.48 1.63
CA PHE A 164 13.83 -9.87 2.87
C PHE A 164 12.71 -10.71 3.46
N SER A 165 13.00 -11.35 4.59
CA SER A 165 11.99 -11.89 5.49
C SER A 165 12.11 -11.15 6.80
N THR A 166 11.06 -10.46 7.24
CA THR A 166 10.99 -9.98 8.61
C THR A 166 10.85 -11.21 9.51
N SER A 167 11.86 -11.52 10.33
CA SER A 167 11.65 -12.39 11.50
C SER A 167 10.80 -11.70 12.57
N CYS A 168 10.34 -10.47 12.30
CA CYS A 168 9.37 -9.75 13.11
C CYS A 168 8.22 -10.66 13.50
N SER A 169 8.19 -10.98 14.79
CA SER A 169 7.11 -11.76 15.37
C SER A 169 5.89 -10.90 15.69
N VAL A 170 6.02 -9.56 15.58
CA VAL A 170 4.93 -8.61 15.81
C VAL A 170 4.02 -8.53 14.58
N ILE A 171 2.72 -8.75 14.79
CA ILE A 171 1.68 -8.67 13.75
C ILE A 171 0.60 -7.70 14.23
N PHE A 172 0.32 -6.66 13.45
CA PHE A 172 -0.79 -5.74 13.71
C PHE A 172 -2.14 -6.40 13.42
N GLY A 173 -3.10 -6.15 14.30
CA GLY A 173 -4.52 -6.45 14.11
C GLY A 173 -5.28 -5.26 13.52
N GLN A 174 -6.60 -5.41 13.43
CA GLN A 174 -7.48 -4.37 12.90
C GLN A 174 -7.64 -3.21 13.89
N ALA A 175 -7.29 -2.00 13.45
CA ALA A 175 -7.45 -0.79 14.25
C ALA A 175 -8.92 -0.54 14.64
N GLN A 176 -9.11 -0.05 15.87
CA GLN A 176 -10.38 0.37 16.44
C GLN A 176 -10.34 1.86 16.75
N TYR A 177 -11.50 2.51 16.73
CA TYR A 177 -11.62 3.97 16.85
C TYR A 177 -12.55 4.33 18.01
N SER A 178 -12.20 5.37 18.76
CA SER A 178 -13.06 5.93 19.80
C SER A 178 -12.87 7.43 19.90
N CYS A 179 -13.94 8.15 20.21
CA CYS A 179 -13.93 9.60 20.27
C CYS A 179 -13.34 10.17 21.56
N GLU A 180 -12.57 11.24 21.42
CA GLU A 180 -12.08 12.07 22.53
C GLU A 180 -12.96 13.31 22.75
N GLY A 181 -13.76 13.69 21.76
CA GLY A 181 -14.75 14.76 21.77
C GLY A 181 -16.10 14.30 21.17
N ASN A 182 -17.08 15.20 21.14
CA ASN A 182 -18.40 14.93 20.54
C ASN A 182 -19.13 16.24 20.15
N SER A 183 -18.39 17.13 19.51
CA SER A 183 -18.89 18.38 18.96
C SER A 183 -19.61 18.10 17.65
N ILE A 184 -20.60 18.92 17.30
CA ILE A 184 -21.29 18.79 16.01
C ILE A 184 -20.43 19.43 14.92
N GLY A 185 -20.22 18.72 13.81
CA GLY A 185 -19.68 19.22 12.56
C GLY A 185 -18.30 18.68 12.21
N ASP A 186 -17.96 18.74 10.92
CA ASP A 186 -16.81 18.05 10.37
C ASP A 186 -15.44 18.51 10.90
N SER A 187 -14.54 17.54 11.08
CA SER A 187 -13.11 17.74 11.32
C SER A 187 -12.79 18.63 12.53
N ASN A 188 -13.65 18.58 13.56
CA ASN A 188 -13.55 19.48 14.72
C ASN A 188 -13.26 18.76 16.04
N ASP A 189 -13.35 17.42 16.08
CA ASP A 189 -12.97 16.61 17.22
C ASP A 189 -11.67 15.80 16.97
N PHE A 190 -11.27 15.07 18.02
CA PHE A 190 -10.16 14.13 17.99
C PHE A 190 -10.65 12.71 18.25
N VAL A 191 -9.94 11.77 17.65
CA VAL A 191 -10.14 10.32 17.70
C VAL A 191 -8.91 9.67 18.31
N THR A 192 -9.14 8.73 19.21
CA THR A 192 -8.14 7.75 19.64
C THR A 192 -8.18 6.53 18.71
N VAL A 193 -7.05 6.17 18.13
CA VAL A 193 -6.85 4.95 17.34
C VAL A 193 -6.18 3.89 18.21
N SER A 194 -6.82 2.73 18.36
CA SER A 194 -6.28 1.58 19.10
C SER A 194 -5.92 0.46 18.13
N VAL A 195 -4.61 0.17 18.02
CA VAL A 195 -4.05 -0.87 17.14
C VAL A 195 -3.67 -2.09 17.99
N PRO A 196 -4.48 -3.16 18.02
CA PRO A 196 -4.09 -4.39 18.68
C PRO A 196 -2.91 -5.03 17.93
N TYR A 197 -2.06 -5.78 18.62
CA TYR A 197 -0.99 -6.55 18.02
C TYR A 197 -0.74 -7.86 18.78
N THR A 198 -0.12 -8.83 18.11
CA THR A 198 0.38 -10.07 18.71
C THR A 198 1.88 -10.23 18.44
N GLY A 199 2.57 -10.94 19.33
CA GLY A 199 4.01 -11.20 19.28
C GLY A 199 4.92 -10.08 19.83
N LEU A 200 6.19 -10.45 20.03
CA LEU A 200 7.20 -9.60 20.67
C LEU A 200 8.45 -9.49 19.79
N ASP A 201 9.06 -8.32 19.76
CA ASP A 201 10.43 -8.15 19.28
C ASP A 201 11.19 -7.16 20.19
N ALA A 202 12.03 -7.70 21.06
CA ALA A 202 12.84 -6.92 22.00
C ALA A 202 13.88 -5.99 21.33
N GLY A 203 14.11 -6.14 20.03
CA GLY A 203 14.96 -5.26 19.24
C GLY A 203 14.29 -3.93 18.86
N ILE A 204 12.96 -3.81 19.00
CA ILE A 204 12.25 -2.56 18.74
C ILE A 204 12.76 -1.46 19.68
N THR A 205 13.16 -0.35 19.10
CA THR A 205 13.74 0.82 19.79
C THR A 205 12.80 2.02 19.85
N ALA A 206 11.90 2.17 18.88
CA ALA A 206 10.94 3.27 18.85
C ALA A 206 9.66 2.93 18.08
N LEU A 207 8.57 3.59 18.46
CA LEU A 207 7.32 3.64 17.71
C LEU A 207 7.15 5.07 17.19
N THR A 208 6.80 5.25 15.92
CA THR A 208 6.66 6.57 15.31
C THR A 208 5.37 6.71 14.53
N THR A 209 4.88 7.94 14.42
CA THR A 209 3.71 8.33 13.64
C THR A 209 3.98 9.70 13.01
N THR A 210 3.48 9.92 11.81
CA THR A 210 3.55 11.22 11.11
C THR A 210 2.21 11.97 11.10
N SER A 211 1.12 11.27 11.41
CA SER A 211 -0.26 11.76 11.35
C SER A 211 -0.69 12.74 12.44
N GLY A 212 0.23 13.21 13.27
CA GLY A 212 -0.10 13.92 14.49
C GLY A 212 -0.60 12.97 15.59
N GLY A 213 -0.91 13.54 16.75
CA GLY A 213 -1.25 12.76 17.95
C GLY A 213 -0.04 12.29 18.76
N SER A 214 -0.29 11.44 19.74
CA SER A 214 0.71 10.90 20.67
C SER A 214 0.58 9.38 20.77
N ILE A 215 1.70 8.67 20.66
CA ILE A 215 1.75 7.22 20.83
C ILE A 215 1.83 6.86 22.32
N GLY A 216 0.98 5.92 22.74
CA GLY A 216 0.96 5.30 24.06
C GLY A 216 0.53 3.84 23.98
N GLY A 217 0.03 3.30 25.09
CA GLY A 217 -0.37 1.89 25.18
C GLY A 217 0.80 0.95 25.48
N ASP A 218 0.70 -0.29 24.98
CA ASP A 218 1.70 -1.34 25.17
C ASP A 218 2.88 -1.19 24.21
N ASN A 219 4.08 -1.62 24.65
CA ASN A 219 5.28 -1.62 23.83
C ASN A 219 5.62 -3.05 23.36
N PRO A 220 5.60 -3.34 22.04
CA PRO A 220 5.94 -4.67 21.51
C PRO A 220 7.38 -5.13 21.79
N ALA A 221 8.26 -4.23 22.25
CA ALA A 221 9.61 -4.60 22.72
C ALA A 221 9.59 -5.36 24.07
N THR A 222 8.54 -5.16 24.86
CA THR A 222 8.47 -5.68 26.23
C THR A 222 7.17 -6.44 26.53
N THR A 223 6.13 -6.23 25.74
CA THR A 223 4.79 -6.79 25.94
C THR A 223 4.42 -7.63 24.71
N PRO A 224 4.30 -8.97 24.83
CA PRO A 224 4.08 -9.85 23.68
C PRO A 224 2.74 -9.72 22.99
N ASP A 225 1.65 -9.39 23.67
CA ASP A 225 0.36 -9.19 23.02
C ASP A 225 -0.28 -7.98 23.70
N GLY A 226 -0.74 -7.00 22.93
CA GLY A 226 -1.12 -5.72 23.50
C GLY A 226 -1.84 -4.80 22.52
N THR A 227 -2.00 -3.55 22.93
CA THR A 227 -2.59 -2.50 22.08
C THR A 227 -1.72 -1.25 22.10
N ILE A 228 -1.30 -0.81 20.92
CA ILE A 228 -0.67 0.50 20.74
C ILE A 228 -1.77 1.51 20.51
N VAL A 229 -1.68 2.67 21.16
CA VAL A 229 -2.70 3.72 21.10
C VAL A 229 -2.11 4.96 20.48
N ILE A 230 -2.81 5.57 19.52
CA ILE A 230 -2.51 6.90 18.97
C ILE A 230 -3.67 7.81 19.38
N SER A 231 -3.44 8.71 20.34
CA SER A 231 -4.43 9.69 20.81
C SER A 231 -4.25 11.03 20.13
N GLY A 232 -5.33 11.79 19.92
CA GLY A 232 -5.29 13.12 19.34
C GLY A 232 -5.18 13.14 17.80
N VAL A 233 -5.68 12.10 17.12
CA VAL A 233 -5.81 12.09 15.66
C VAL A 233 -7.05 12.90 15.29
N SER A 234 -6.93 13.91 14.43
CA SER A 234 -8.10 14.68 14.00
C SER A 234 -9.06 13.83 13.16
N GLU A 235 -10.35 14.11 13.22
CA GLU A 235 -11.32 13.54 12.28
C GLU A 235 -10.99 13.89 10.82
N GLY A 236 -11.46 13.06 9.90
CA GLY A 236 -11.19 13.19 8.46
C GLY A 236 -9.72 13.01 8.06
N SER A 237 -8.83 12.68 9.01
CA SER A 237 -7.38 12.67 8.80
C SER A 237 -6.85 11.25 8.64
N GLY A 238 -5.77 11.12 7.86
CA GLY A 238 -5.01 9.89 7.77
C GLY A 238 -4.18 9.66 9.03
N TRP A 239 -4.06 8.41 9.45
CA TRP A 239 -3.19 7.99 10.56
C TRP A 239 -2.18 6.91 10.15
N ASP A 240 -0.99 6.91 10.76
CA ASP A 240 0.05 5.90 10.54
C ASP A 240 0.79 5.52 11.83
N LEU A 241 1.33 4.30 11.85
CA LEU A 241 2.16 3.76 12.91
C LEU A 241 3.30 2.94 12.29
N VAL A 242 4.54 3.17 12.75
CA VAL A 242 5.75 2.46 12.29
C VAL A 242 6.54 1.92 13.48
N LEU A 243 6.96 0.65 13.40
CA LEU A 243 7.91 0.03 14.32
C LEU A 243 9.34 0.32 13.83
N ASN A 244 10.23 0.74 14.74
CA ASN A 244 11.62 1.05 14.40
C ASN A 244 12.58 0.24 15.27
N GLY A 245 13.61 -0.33 14.64
CA GLY A 245 14.60 -1.22 15.26
C GLY A 245 14.17 -2.67 15.34
N GLY A 246 15.15 -3.55 15.56
CA GLY A 246 14.94 -5.00 15.61
C GLY A 246 14.64 -5.60 14.25
N ASP A 247 14.01 -6.76 14.28
CA ASP A 247 13.56 -7.48 13.09
C ASP A 247 12.25 -6.89 12.53
N CYS A 248 11.57 -6.07 13.32
CA CYS A 248 10.35 -5.33 12.98
C CYS A 248 10.60 -3.94 12.35
N ASP A 249 11.85 -3.56 12.11
CA ASP A 249 12.18 -2.23 11.58
C ASP A 249 11.47 -1.94 10.25
N GLY A 250 10.72 -0.83 10.21
CA GLY A 250 9.98 -0.38 9.04
C GLY A 250 8.63 -1.04 8.82
N ILE A 251 8.20 -1.99 9.67
CA ILE A 251 6.83 -2.51 9.62
C ILE A 251 5.85 -1.41 10.05
N SER A 252 4.80 -1.22 9.25
CA SER A 252 3.83 -0.15 9.46
C SER A 252 2.38 -0.57 9.22
N THR A 253 1.46 0.22 9.77
CA THR A 253 0.02 0.16 9.51
C THR A 253 -0.56 1.57 9.48
N SER A 254 -1.68 1.76 8.78
CA SER A 254 -2.28 3.07 8.55
C SER A 254 -3.77 2.98 8.23
N GLY A 255 -4.48 4.09 8.35
CA GLY A 255 -5.88 4.22 7.97
C GLY A 255 -6.33 5.68 7.88
N THR A 256 -7.64 5.90 7.81
CA THR A 256 -8.27 7.22 7.82
C THR A 256 -9.46 7.20 8.77
N THR A 257 -9.71 8.31 9.46
CA THR A 257 -10.95 8.55 10.20
C THR A 257 -11.98 9.20 9.26
N GLU A 258 -13.27 8.96 9.51
CA GLU A 258 -14.35 9.69 8.83
C GLU A 258 -14.38 11.16 9.32
N VAL A 259 -14.92 12.07 8.51
CA VAL A 259 -14.91 13.51 8.79
C VAL A 259 -15.86 13.91 9.93
N ASP A 260 -16.83 13.07 10.23
CA ASP A 260 -17.96 13.23 11.16
C ASP A 260 -18.03 12.05 12.16
N PHE A 261 -16.91 11.35 12.38
CA PHE A 261 -16.88 10.10 13.15
C PHE A 261 -17.39 10.26 14.60
N CYS A 262 -17.18 11.41 15.21
CA CYS A 262 -17.50 11.77 16.58
C CYS A 262 -18.73 12.67 16.71
N ASP A 263 -19.38 12.99 15.60
CA ASP A 263 -20.61 13.75 15.63
C ASP A 263 -21.64 13.05 16.52
N PRO A 264 -22.21 13.75 17.52
CA PRO A 264 -23.19 13.16 18.38
C PRO A 264 -24.41 12.80 17.52
N ILE A 265 -24.84 11.53 17.60
CA ILE A 265 -26.08 11.09 16.95
C ILE A 265 -27.20 12.06 17.34
N PRO A 266 -27.87 12.73 16.39
CA PRO A 266 -28.89 13.71 16.69
C PRO A 266 -29.95 13.13 17.64
N ASN A 267 -30.05 13.69 18.85
CA ASN A 267 -30.96 13.21 19.90
C ASN A 267 -32.27 13.99 19.96
N THR A 268 -32.38 15.07 19.17
CA THR A 268 -33.59 15.87 18.99
C THR A 268 -33.92 15.95 17.52
N CYS A 269 -34.81 15.08 17.06
CA CYS A 269 -35.48 15.28 15.79
C CYS A 269 -36.50 16.41 15.97
N TYR A 270 -36.45 17.44 15.13
CA TYR A 270 -37.57 18.37 15.01
C TYR A 270 -38.62 17.72 14.11
N ASP A 271 -39.75 17.35 14.70
CA ASP A 271 -40.85 16.71 13.96
C ASP A 271 -41.65 17.75 13.19
N LEU A 272 -41.30 17.93 11.91
CA LEU A 272 -42.02 18.81 10.99
C LEU A 272 -43.43 18.31 10.65
N SER A 273 -43.82 17.09 11.01
CA SER A 273 -45.21 16.65 10.81
C SER A 273 -46.17 17.34 11.77
N ASN A 274 -45.71 17.68 12.98
CA ASN A 274 -46.55 18.30 14.00
C ASN A 274 -46.16 19.76 14.33
N GLY A 275 -45.18 20.31 13.60
CA GLY A 275 -44.75 21.71 13.71
C GLY A 275 -45.68 22.69 12.99
N ASP A 276 -45.46 23.99 13.20
CA ASP A 276 -46.20 25.06 12.51
C ASP A 276 -45.72 25.21 11.04
N GLU A 277 -44.55 24.66 10.72
CA GLU A 277 -43.97 24.64 9.38
C GLU A 277 -44.56 23.52 8.52
N SER A 278 -44.97 23.85 7.29
CA SER A 278 -45.58 22.89 6.36
C SER A 278 -44.89 22.92 4.99
N PHE A 279 -44.78 21.77 4.32
CA PHE A 279 -44.44 21.71 2.90
C PHE A 279 -45.40 22.56 2.08
N GLU A 280 -44.85 23.30 1.13
CA GLU A 280 -45.59 23.93 0.05
C GLU A 280 -46.04 22.85 -0.95
N LEU A 281 -47.31 22.93 -1.34
CA LEU A 281 -47.94 22.00 -2.26
C LEU A 281 -47.96 22.61 -3.66
N VAL A 282 -47.17 22.05 -4.57
CA VAL A 282 -47.03 22.59 -5.93
C VAL A 282 -47.60 21.59 -6.93
N ALA A 283 -48.70 21.97 -7.60
CA ALA A 283 -49.27 21.20 -8.69
C ALA A 283 -48.60 21.61 -10.00
N VAL A 284 -47.82 20.71 -10.60
CA VAL A 284 -47.10 20.97 -11.85
C VAL A 284 -47.96 20.55 -13.05
N ALA A 285 -48.50 19.34 -13.01
CA ALA A 285 -49.48 18.86 -13.98
C ALA A 285 -50.47 17.91 -13.28
N THR A 286 -51.73 18.32 -13.13
CA THR A 286 -52.75 17.46 -12.52
C THR A 286 -53.46 16.59 -13.56
N ASN A 287 -53.87 15.40 -13.15
CA ASN A 287 -54.76 14.56 -13.93
C ASN A 287 -56.18 15.17 -14.06
N SER A 288 -57.08 14.49 -14.77
CA SER A 288 -58.45 14.95 -15.01
C SER A 288 -59.31 15.12 -13.74
N ASP A 289 -58.98 14.39 -12.67
CA ASP A 289 -59.61 14.50 -11.36
C ASP A 289 -59.02 15.62 -10.48
N SER A 290 -57.99 16.32 -10.99
CA SER A 290 -57.28 17.40 -10.30
C SER A 290 -56.61 16.95 -8.99
N ASP A 291 -56.11 15.71 -8.96
CA ASP A 291 -55.45 15.14 -7.80
C ASP A 291 -54.16 15.90 -7.44
N VAL A 292 -54.03 16.26 -6.17
CA VAL A 292 -52.87 16.95 -5.58
C VAL A 292 -52.57 16.40 -4.20
N TRP A 293 -51.37 16.68 -3.68
CA TRP A 293 -51.04 16.42 -2.28
C TRP A 293 -52.04 17.10 -1.34
N ALA A 294 -52.38 16.40 -0.26
CA ALA A 294 -53.16 16.93 0.85
C ALA A 294 -52.42 16.68 2.16
N ASN A 295 -52.35 17.69 3.03
CA ASN A 295 -51.84 17.57 4.39
C ASN A 295 -52.97 17.22 5.35
N ASN A 296 -52.84 16.10 6.06
CA ASN A 296 -53.70 15.75 7.17
C ASN A 296 -52.87 15.54 8.45
N SER A 297 -52.80 16.57 9.28
CA SER A 297 -52.08 16.55 10.56
C SER A 297 -50.63 16.07 10.42
N GLY A 298 -49.90 16.63 9.45
CA GLY A 298 -48.49 16.30 9.23
C GLY A 298 -48.22 15.17 8.26
N THR A 299 -49.25 14.38 7.94
CA THR A 299 -49.13 13.32 6.94
C THR A 299 -49.59 13.85 5.59
N TYR A 300 -48.69 13.84 4.62
CA TYR A 300 -48.98 14.23 3.24
C TYR A 300 -49.35 13.01 2.42
N THR A 301 -50.49 13.07 1.74
CA THR A 301 -50.98 11.99 0.88
C THR A 301 -51.47 12.53 -0.45
N MET A 302 -51.18 11.82 -1.54
CA MET A 302 -51.74 12.05 -2.87
C MET A 302 -52.22 10.70 -3.42
N ASN A 303 -53.32 10.70 -4.15
CA ASN A 303 -53.77 9.54 -4.91
C ASN A 303 -54.06 9.96 -6.35
N GLY A 304 -53.15 9.63 -7.28
CA GLY A 304 -53.33 9.97 -8.70
C GLY A 304 -54.17 8.98 -9.50
N TYR A 305 -54.94 8.10 -8.84
CA TYR A 305 -55.70 7.05 -9.49
C TYR A 305 -56.89 7.61 -10.30
N CYS A 306 -56.78 7.54 -11.64
CA CYS A 306 -57.82 7.98 -12.57
C CYS A 306 -58.71 6.84 -13.14
N GLY A 307 -58.72 5.66 -12.50
CA GLY A 307 -59.56 4.52 -12.93
C GLY A 307 -58.83 3.41 -13.71
N SER A 308 -59.49 2.26 -13.85
CA SER A 308 -58.90 1.07 -14.51
C SER A 308 -58.65 1.32 -15.99
N GLY A 309 -57.38 1.25 -16.41
CA GLY A 309 -56.96 1.42 -17.80
C GLY A 309 -56.73 2.88 -18.22
N CYS A 310 -56.87 3.83 -17.29
CA CYS A 310 -56.47 5.21 -17.48
C CYS A 310 -54.94 5.36 -17.36
N SER A 311 -54.34 6.20 -18.20
CA SER A 311 -52.92 6.55 -18.20
C SER A 311 -52.81 8.05 -18.40
N GLU A 312 -52.85 8.79 -17.30
CA GLU A 312 -52.69 10.23 -17.26
C GLU A 312 -51.41 10.59 -16.51
N ILE A 313 -50.83 11.74 -16.83
CA ILE A 313 -49.71 12.28 -16.07
C ILE A 313 -50.30 13.02 -14.87
N SER A 314 -49.78 12.71 -13.68
CA SER A 314 -49.97 13.51 -12.47
C SER A 314 -48.59 13.78 -11.89
N ASP A 315 -48.16 15.04 -11.93
CA ASP A 315 -46.90 15.51 -11.38
C ASP A 315 -47.15 16.62 -10.36
N THR A 316 -46.86 16.32 -9.11
CA THR A 316 -47.11 17.21 -7.97
C THR A 316 -46.01 17.07 -6.93
N TRP A 317 -45.61 18.20 -6.35
CA TRP A 317 -44.39 18.32 -5.56
C TRP A 317 -44.72 18.75 -4.13
N LEU A 318 -43.96 18.19 -3.18
CA LEU A 318 -43.87 18.67 -1.80
C LEU A 318 -42.55 19.44 -1.67
N VAL A 319 -42.63 20.75 -1.48
CA VAL A 319 -41.43 21.61 -1.41
C VAL A 319 -41.27 22.15 -0.01
N PHE A 320 -40.08 22.01 0.58
CA PHE A 320 -39.75 22.54 1.90
C PHE A 320 -38.45 23.33 1.86
N GLY A 321 -38.48 24.56 2.36
CA GLY A 321 -37.35 25.49 2.34
C GLY A 321 -37.76 26.91 1.92
N PRO A 322 -36.79 27.81 1.66
CA PRO A 322 -35.35 27.58 1.79
C PRO A 322 -34.94 27.33 3.24
N LEU A 323 -34.00 26.41 3.44
CA LEU A 323 -33.38 26.18 4.74
C LEU A 323 -32.12 27.05 4.84
N ASP A 324 -32.04 27.86 5.89
CA ASP A 324 -30.80 28.58 6.21
C ASP A 324 -29.84 27.61 6.91
N THR A 325 -28.95 27.03 6.11
CA THR A 325 -27.90 26.12 6.60
C THR A 325 -26.60 26.86 6.91
N THR A 326 -26.57 28.21 6.89
CA THR A 326 -25.31 28.97 7.05
C THR A 326 -24.67 28.85 8.43
N GLN A 327 -25.43 28.38 9.43
CA GLN A 327 -24.97 28.14 10.79
C GLN A 327 -24.78 26.66 11.13
N THR A 328 -24.88 25.77 10.14
CA THR A 328 -24.77 24.32 10.31
C THR A 328 -23.79 23.74 9.31
N ASN A 329 -22.86 22.90 9.76
CA ASN A 329 -21.95 22.19 8.87
C ASN A 329 -22.62 20.95 8.25
N ASP A 330 -23.55 20.32 8.99
CA ASP A 330 -24.36 19.20 8.50
C ASP A 330 -25.85 19.38 8.89
N LEU A 331 -26.74 18.89 8.03
CA LEU A 331 -28.19 18.88 8.20
C LEU A 331 -28.73 17.50 7.80
N THR A 332 -29.09 16.69 8.78
CA THR A 332 -29.76 15.41 8.51
C THR A 332 -31.28 15.59 8.39
N LEU A 333 -31.85 15.18 7.24
CA LEU A 333 -33.29 15.11 7.02
C LEU A 333 -33.72 13.64 6.88
N ALA A 334 -34.67 13.21 7.71
CA ALA A 334 -35.22 11.85 7.66
C ALA A 334 -36.65 11.87 7.10
N PHE A 335 -36.87 11.10 6.02
CA PHE A 335 -38.18 10.97 5.38
C PHE A 335 -38.68 9.53 5.50
N ASN A 336 -39.96 9.36 5.82
CA ASN A 336 -40.63 8.07 5.73
C ASN A 336 -41.66 8.16 4.60
N THR A 337 -41.38 7.47 3.50
CA THR A 337 -42.20 7.48 2.30
C THR A 337 -42.82 6.09 2.07
N ALA A 338 -44.06 6.07 1.59
CA ALA A 338 -44.75 4.85 1.23
C ALA A 338 -45.46 5.04 -0.11
N GLU A 339 -45.11 4.20 -1.08
CA GLU A 339 -45.82 4.10 -2.35
C GLU A 339 -46.73 2.86 -2.31
N GLN A 340 -47.98 3.00 -2.77
CA GLN A 340 -48.90 1.89 -2.90
C GLN A 340 -49.59 1.91 -4.27
N TYR A 341 -49.47 0.78 -4.99
CA TYR A 341 -50.05 0.50 -6.31
C TYR A 341 -49.53 1.39 -7.46
N GLY A 342 -48.86 0.79 -8.46
CA GLY A 342 -48.57 1.46 -9.74
C GLY A 342 -47.09 1.41 -10.17
N VAL A 343 -46.75 2.34 -11.07
CA VAL A 343 -45.40 2.68 -11.59
C VAL A 343 -45.15 4.17 -11.33
N THR A 344 -45.53 4.66 -10.15
CA THR A 344 -45.43 6.08 -9.80
C THR A 344 -44.08 6.37 -9.16
N ASP A 345 -43.31 7.31 -9.71
CA ASP A 345 -42.02 7.65 -9.12
C ASP A 345 -42.22 8.55 -7.90
N LEU A 346 -41.82 8.07 -6.72
CA LEU A 346 -41.71 8.87 -5.49
C LEU A 346 -40.24 9.19 -5.23
N VAL A 347 -39.84 10.42 -5.58
CA VAL A 347 -38.45 10.88 -5.51
C VAL A 347 -38.28 11.90 -4.39
N VAL A 348 -37.22 11.76 -3.60
CA VAL A 348 -36.76 12.78 -2.65
C VAL A 348 -35.50 13.41 -3.24
N ALA A 349 -35.54 14.71 -3.45
CA ALA A 349 -34.43 15.49 -4.02
C ALA A 349 -34.23 16.80 -3.23
N TYR A 350 -33.05 17.38 -3.35
CA TYR A 350 -32.73 18.71 -2.81
C TYR A 350 -31.93 19.51 -3.84
N THR A 351 -31.94 20.84 -3.72
CA THR A 351 -31.12 21.73 -4.56
C THR A 351 -30.62 22.92 -3.74
N GLU A 352 -29.37 23.31 -3.98
CA GLU A 352 -28.76 24.53 -3.43
C GLU A 352 -28.90 25.74 -4.38
N GLN A 353 -29.34 25.49 -5.62
CA GLN A 353 -29.50 26.52 -6.65
C GLN A 353 -30.99 26.74 -6.92
N TYR A 354 -31.60 27.67 -6.19
CA TYR A 354 -33.00 28.02 -6.40
C TYR A 354 -33.15 29.20 -7.37
N GLY A 355 -33.39 28.88 -8.65
CA GLY A 355 -33.56 29.84 -9.74
C GLY A 355 -35.00 29.96 -10.26
N GLY A 356 -36.02 29.96 -9.39
CA GLY A 356 -37.44 30.07 -9.79
C GLY A 356 -38.32 28.96 -9.20
N CYS A 357 -39.62 28.97 -9.52
CA CYS A 357 -40.55 27.91 -9.11
C CYS A 357 -40.21 26.57 -9.79
N PRO A 358 -40.46 25.41 -9.15
CA PRO A 358 -40.28 24.11 -9.78
C PRO A 358 -41.11 23.95 -11.05
N ASP A 359 -40.56 23.30 -12.07
CA ASP A 359 -41.24 22.93 -13.31
C ASP A 359 -40.77 21.56 -13.82
N LEU A 360 -41.39 21.05 -14.89
CA LEU A 360 -41.09 19.75 -15.50
C LEU A 360 -39.66 19.61 -16.05
N SER A 361 -38.85 20.67 -16.06
CA SER A 361 -37.51 20.69 -16.63
C SER A 361 -36.38 20.68 -15.60
N GLN A 362 -36.71 20.75 -14.31
CA GLN A 362 -35.78 20.59 -13.18
C GLN A 362 -35.86 19.18 -12.60
#